data_AF-A0A7C2TQY6-F1
#
_entry.id   AF-A0A7C2TQY6-F1
#
_cell.length_a   1.000
_cell.length_b   1.000
_cell.length_c   1.000
_cell.angle_alpha   90.00
_cell.angle_beta   90.00
_cell.angle_gamma   90.00
#
_symmetry.space_group_name_H-M   'P 1'
#
loop_
_entity.id
_entity.type
_entity.pdbx_description
1 polymer ?
#
loop_
_entity_poly.entity_id
_entity_poly.type
_entity_poly.pdbx_seq_one_letter_code
_entity_poly.pdbx_strand_id
1 'polypeptide(L)'
;MQLRGSAIECRIYAEDPENDFFPSAGRIETLRLPAGPGIRVDSGVYAGWDVSIHYDPLLLKLIAWGETRQQAIERMRWALEETVITGIRTTVPLYREIFRDPDFLAGKIDTGYLSRFLAARGERLRSDADLLSRDAALIAAALFAASERESREPAPATPPSMWKWQGRVFRLMSRL
;
A
#
# COMPACT_ATOMS: atom_id res chain seq x y z
N MET A 1 30.22 8.93 -33.94
CA MET A 1 28.90 9.01 -33.27
C MET A 1 29.16 9.19 -31.78
N GLN A 2 28.60 10.22 -31.14
CA GLN A 2 28.88 10.56 -29.74
C GLN A 2 27.59 10.38 -28.93
N LEU A 3 27.65 9.60 -27.84
CA LEU A 3 26.52 9.42 -26.94
C LEU A 3 26.21 10.74 -26.23
N ARG A 4 24.92 11.11 -26.17
CA ARG A 4 24.44 12.33 -25.54
C ARG A 4 23.40 12.00 -24.48
N GLY A 5 23.72 12.30 -23.23
CA GLY A 5 22.83 12.10 -22.09
C GLY A 5 22.70 10.64 -21.67
N SER A 6 21.59 10.35 -20.98
CA SER A 6 21.22 9.05 -20.44
C SER A 6 19.73 8.79 -20.69
N ALA A 7 19.38 7.54 -21.00
CA ALA A 7 18.00 7.12 -21.16
C ALA A 7 17.72 5.90 -20.29
N ILE A 8 16.49 5.81 -19.77
CA ILE A 8 15.99 4.66 -19.00
C ILE A 8 14.65 4.26 -19.61
N GLU A 9 14.48 2.97 -19.88
CA GLU A 9 13.23 2.37 -20.38
C GLU A 9 12.60 1.52 -19.26
N CYS A 10 11.30 1.70 -19.05
CA CYS A 10 10.45 0.81 -18.28
C CYS A 10 9.49 0.08 -19.23
N ARG A 11 9.51 -1.25 -19.18
CA ARG A 11 8.56 -2.09 -19.93
C ARG A 11 7.33 -2.29 -19.06
N ILE A 12 6.24 -1.62 -19.39
CA ILE A 12 5.01 -1.71 -18.61
C ILE A 12 4.25 -2.96 -19.05
N TYR A 13 4.13 -3.91 -18.14
CA TYR A 13 3.48 -5.20 -18.34
C TYR A 13 2.12 -5.23 -17.66
N ALA A 14 1.19 -5.99 -18.24
CA ALA A 14 -0.04 -6.43 -17.60
C ALA A 14 0.25 -7.64 -16.69
N GLU A 15 0.92 -7.38 -15.57
CA GLU A 15 1.31 -8.36 -14.57
C GLU A 15 0.99 -7.83 -13.17
N ASP A 16 0.83 -8.74 -12.21
CA ASP A 16 0.64 -8.40 -10.80
C ASP A 16 1.89 -8.74 -9.97
N PRO A 17 2.76 -7.76 -9.68
CA PRO A 17 3.94 -7.97 -8.83
C PRO A 17 3.63 -8.48 -7.41
N GLU A 18 2.42 -8.26 -6.89
CA GLU A 18 2.02 -8.78 -5.57
C GLU A 18 1.67 -10.27 -5.61
N ASN A 19 1.40 -10.79 -6.80
CA ASN A 19 1.00 -12.17 -7.03
C ASN A 19 2.00 -12.87 -7.96
N ASP A 20 3.29 -12.82 -7.60
CA ASP A 20 4.39 -13.49 -8.33
C ASP A 20 4.42 -13.16 -9.83
N PHE A 21 4.15 -11.90 -10.17
CA PHE A 21 4.10 -11.40 -11.55
C PHE A 21 3.08 -12.15 -12.43
N PHE A 22 2.01 -12.68 -11.84
CA PHE A 22 0.97 -13.39 -12.59
C PHE A 22 0.38 -12.49 -13.69
N PRO A 23 0.19 -12.99 -14.92
CA PRO A 23 -0.39 -12.22 -16.01
C PRO A 23 -1.79 -11.67 -15.66
N SER A 24 -2.00 -10.39 -15.92
CA SER A 24 -3.26 -9.68 -15.66
C SER A 24 -3.98 -9.35 -16.97
N ALA A 25 -4.55 -10.38 -17.59
CA ALA A 25 -5.42 -10.21 -18.76
C ALA A 25 -6.74 -9.55 -18.38
N GLY A 26 -7.35 -8.85 -19.34
CA GLY A 26 -8.61 -8.14 -19.13
C GLY A 26 -8.70 -6.86 -19.94
N ARG A 27 -9.80 -6.13 -19.74
CA ARG A 27 -10.07 -4.89 -20.47
C ARG A 27 -9.40 -3.71 -19.79
N ILE A 28 -8.66 -2.92 -20.55
CA ILE A 28 -8.17 -1.62 -20.10
C ILE A 28 -9.36 -0.67 -20.03
N GLU A 29 -9.74 -0.23 -18.83
CA GLU A 29 -10.88 0.70 -18.67
C GLU A 29 -10.46 2.14 -18.93
N THR A 30 -9.35 2.57 -18.33
CA THR A 30 -8.77 3.90 -18.51
C THR A 30 -7.30 3.77 -18.88
N LEU A 31 -6.87 4.57 -19.85
CA LEU A 31 -5.47 4.72 -20.24
C LEU A 31 -5.15 6.22 -20.32
N ARG A 32 -4.25 6.68 -19.46
CA ARG A 32 -3.64 8.01 -19.54
C ARG A 32 -2.13 7.84 -19.59
N LEU A 33 -1.54 8.29 -20.68
CA LEU A 33 -0.10 8.23 -20.91
C LEU A 33 0.56 9.55 -20.55
N PRO A 34 1.79 9.53 -20.00
CA PRO A 34 2.54 10.73 -19.69
C PRO A 34 3.02 11.40 -20.97
N ALA A 35 3.32 12.69 -20.88
CA ALA A 35 3.90 13.46 -21.97
C ALA A 35 4.90 14.49 -21.43
N GLY A 36 5.60 15.16 -22.35
CA GLY A 36 6.48 16.28 -22.00
C GLY A 36 7.96 16.04 -22.35
N PRO A 37 8.83 17.00 -22.00
CA PRO A 37 10.22 17.01 -22.46
C PRO A 37 11.00 15.78 -21.99
N GLY A 38 11.62 15.08 -22.95
CA GLY A 38 12.43 13.90 -22.67
C GLY A 38 11.63 12.65 -22.33
N ILE A 39 10.31 12.65 -22.46
CA ILE A 39 9.46 11.46 -22.32
C ILE A 39 9.06 10.96 -23.72
N ARG A 40 9.22 9.66 -23.94
CA ARG A 40 8.73 8.94 -25.11
C ARG A 40 7.92 7.74 -24.64
N VAL A 41 6.77 7.53 -25.29
CA VAL A 41 5.91 6.38 -25.02
C VAL A 41 5.69 5.63 -26.32
N ASP A 42 6.10 4.37 -26.33
CA ASP A 42 5.80 3.44 -27.43
C ASP A 42 4.68 2.51 -26.94
N SER A 43 3.44 2.79 -27.33
CA SER A 43 2.24 2.03 -26.93
C SER A 43 1.56 1.39 -28.13
N GLY A 44 1.11 0.14 -27.98
CA GLY A 44 0.22 -0.54 -28.92
C GLY A 44 -1.22 -0.68 -28.41
N VAL A 45 -1.50 -0.24 -27.17
CA VAL A 45 -2.80 -0.42 -26.50
C VAL A 45 -3.56 0.89 -26.36
N TYR A 46 -4.88 0.79 -26.17
CA TYR A 46 -5.79 1.92 -25.99
C TYR A 46 -6.88 1.61 -24.96
N ALA A 47 -7.56 2.63 -24.45
CA ALA A 47 -8.70 2.44 -23.54
C ALA A 47 -9.81 1.65 -24.23
N GLY A 48 -10.26 0.57 -23.60
CA GLY A 48 -11.20 -0.41 -24.14
C GLY A 48 -10.54 -1.62 -24.80
N TRP A 49 -9.21 -1.66 -24.94
CA TRP A 49 -8.49 -2.83 -25.44
C TRP A 49 -8.55 -4.00 -24.47
N ASP A 50 -8.77 -5.21 -24.99
CA ASP A 50 -8.73 -6.47 -24.25
C ASP A 50 -7.34 -7.10 -24.34
N VAL A 51 -6.62 -7.12 -23.22
CA VAL A 51 -5.31 -7.77 -23.10
C VAL A 51 -5.50 -9.29 -23.14
N SER A 52 -4.88 -9.93 -24.12
CA SER A 52 -4.96 -11.37 -24.34
C SER A 52 -4.08 -12.15 -23.35
N ILE A 53 -4.50 -13.37 -23.02
CA ILE A 53 -3.68 -14.35 -22.30
C ILE A 53 -2.68 -15.09 -23.21
N HIS A 54 -2.82 -14.96 -24.54
CA HIS A 54 -2.11 -15.82 -25.50
C HIS A 54 -0.74 -15.28 -25.94
N TYR A 55 -0.41 -14.03 -25.59
CA TYR A 55 0.79 -13.34 -26.02
C TYR A 55 1.49 -12.65 -24.85
N ASP A 56 2.68 -12.10 -25.13
CA ASP A 56 3.45 -11.31 -24.17
C ASP A 56 2.58 -10.17 -23.59
N PRO A 57 2.44 -10.04 -22.25
CA PRO A 57 1.59 -9.02 -21.63
C PRO A 57 2.20 -7.60 -21.68
N LEU A 58 3.13 -7.32 -22.59
CA LEU A 58 3.74 -6.01 -22.73
C LEU A 58 2.72 -5.01 -23.28
N LEU A 59 2.40 -3.98 -22.49
CA LEU A 59 1.45 -2.94 -22.88
C LEU A 59 2.12 -1.80 -23.64
N LEU A 60 3.22 -1.29 -23.06
CA LEU A 60 3.96 -0.16 -23.62
C LEU A 60 5.39 -0.11 -23.09
N LYS A 61 6.24 0.65 -23.79
CA LYS A 61 7.55 1.06 -23.30
C LYS A 61 7.48 2.54 -22.93
N LEU A 62 7.82 2.83 -21.69
CA LEU A 62 7.95 4.19 -21.19
C LEU A 62 9.44 4.53 -21.12
N ILE A 63 9.87 5.54 -21.87
CA ILE A 63 11.27 5.91 -21.97
C ILE A 63 11.44 7.35 -21.49
N ALA A 64 12.38 7.55 -20.57
CA ALA A 64 12.81 8.87 -20.13
C ALA A 64 14.26 9.11 -20.53
N TRP A 65 14.53 10.25 -21.15
CA TRP A 65 15.87 10.73 -21.48
C TRP A 65 16.20 11.99 -20.68
N GLY A 66 17.46 12.19 -20.34
CA GLY A 66 17.99 13.41 -19.75
C GLY A 66 19.46 13.61 -20.07
N GLU A 67 19.98 14.81 -19.85
CA GLU A 67 21.42 15.13 -19.97
C GLU A 67 22.26 14.34 -18.97
N THR A 68 21.67 13.95 -17.84
CA THR A 68 22.27 13.07 -16.83
C THR A 68 21.32 11.93 -16.48
N ARG A 69 21.87 10.84 -15.93
CA ARG A 69 21.06 9.72 -15.39
C ARG A 69 20.06 10.20 -14.35
N GLN A 70 20.47 11.10 -13.47
CA GLN A 70 19.59 11.67 -12.44
C GLN A 70 18.43 12.44 -13.05
N GLN A 71 18.66 13.23 -14.11
CA GLN A 71 17.58 13.91 -14.81
C GLN A 71 16.61 12.92 -15.49
N ALA A 72 17.13 11.85 -16.09
CA ALA A 72 16.30 10.79 -16.67
C ALA A 72 15.45 10.07 -15.60
N ILE A 73 16.02 9.80 -14.41
CA ILE A 73 15.30 9.23 -13.26
C ILE A 73 14.18 10.15 -12.81
N GLU A 74 14.45 11.44 -12.60
CA GLU A 74 13.41 12.38 -12.15
C GLU A 74 12.29 12.48 -13.17
N ARG A 75 12.61 12.58 -14.46
CA ARG A 75 11.60 12.55 -15.54
C ARG A 75 10.78 11.26 -15.52
N MET A 76 11.42 10.11 -15.32
CA MET A 76 10.72 8.83 -15.22
C MET A 76 9.79 8.78 -14.00
N ARG A 77 10.20 9.32 -12.84
CA ARG A 77 9.35 9.41 -11.65
C ARG A 77 8.06 10.17 -11.96
N TRP A 78 8.16 11.35 -12.56
CA TRP A 78 6.98 12.12 -12.98
C TRP A 78 6.12 11.36 -13.99
N ALA A 79 6.74 10.76 -15.01
CA ALA A 79 6.02 10.02 -16.04
C ALA A 79 5.28 8.79 -15.47
N LEU A 80 5.87 8.08 -14.52
CA LEU A 80 5.24 6.96 -13.84
C LEU A 80 4.06 7.41 -12.97
N GLU A 81 4.12 8.57 -12.31
CA GLU A 81 3.01 9.12 -11.53
C GLU A 81 1.84 9.56 -12.44
N GLU A 82 2.13 10.13 -13.60
CA GLU A 82 1.11 10.54 -14.58
C GLU A 82 0.49 9.37 -15.36
N THR A 83 1.19 8.23 -15.43
CA THR A 83 0.70 7.01 -16.08
C THR A 83 -0.46 6.43 -15.28
N VAL A 84 -1.64 6.36 -15.88
CA VAL A 84 -2.82 5.71 -15.29
C VAL A 84 -3.31 4.61 -16.22
N ILE A 85 -3.35 3.39 -15.70
CA ILE A 85 -3.91 2.21 -16.37
C ILE A 85 -4.83 1.53 -15.36
N THR A 86 -6.11 1.36 -15.70
CA THR A 86 -7.12 0.71 -14.83
C THR A 86 -7.82 -0.44 -15.55
N GLY A 87 -8.53 -1.29 -14.80
CA GLY A 87 -9.18 -2.51 -15.29
C GLY A 87 -8.28 -3.75 -15.23
N ILE A 88 -6.96 -3.57 -15.19
CA ILE A 88 -5.95 -4.62 -15.06
C ILE A 88 -4.85 -4.21 -14.06
N ARG A 89 -4.09 -5.18 -13.55
CA ARG A 89 -2.86 -4.95 -12.78
C ARG A 89 -1.69 -4.69 -13.72
N THR A 90 -0.73 -3.89 -13.28
CA THR A 90 0.46 -3.57 -14.07
C THR A 90 1.70 -3.44 -13.21
N THR A 91 2.87 -3.41 -13.85
CA THR A 91 4.17 -3.17 -13.20
C THR A 91 4.43 -1.71 -12.83
N VAL A 92 3.54 -0.77 -13.18
CA VAL A 92 3.71 0.68 -12.87
C VAL A 92 3.96 0.94 -11.38
N PRO A 93 3.20 0.37 -10.42
CA PRO A 93 3.42 0.64 -8.99
C PRO A 93 4.80 0.15 -8.52
N LEU A 94 5.23 -1.04 -8.96
CA LEU A 94 6.55 -1.57 -8.65
C LEU A 94 7.66 -0.64 -9.14
N TYR A 95 7.54 -0.11 -10.37
CA TYR A 95 8.52 0.85 -10.87
C TYR A 95 8.54 2.15 -10.05
N ARG A 96 7.38 2.66 -9.60
CA ARG A 96 7.36 3.85 -8.72
C ARG A 96 8.18 3.62 -7.45
N GLU A 97 8.13 2.41 -6.88
CA GLU A 97 8.93 2.06 -5.71
C GLU A 97 10.42 1.92 -6.05
N ILE A 98 10.78 1.23 -7.15
CA ILE A 98 12.18 1.07 -7.60
C ILE A 98 12.83 2.44 -7.86
N PHE A 99 12.12 3.38 -8.48
CA PHE A 99 12.66 4.73 -8.72
C PHE A 99 12.80 5.60 -7.46
N ARG A 100 12.34 5.11 -6.30
CA ARG A 100 12.56 5.72 -4.98
C ARG A 100 13.60 4.96 -4.15
N ASP A 101 14.09 3.82 -4.65
CA ASP A 101 15.04 2.97 -3.95
C ASP A 101 16.46 3.58 -3.96
N PRO A 102 17.11 3.74 -2.80
CA PRO A 102 18.44 4.33 -2.71
C PRO A 102 19.52 3.59 -3.52
N ASP A 103 19.47 2.25 -3.59
CA ASP A 103 20.45 1.46 -4.33
C ASP A 103 20.27 1.64 -5.84
N PHE A 104 19.03 1.68 -6.32
CA PHE A 104 18.73 2.05 -7.71
C PHE A 104 19.22 3.47 -8.03
N LEU A 105 18.93 4.46 -7.16
CA LEU A 105 19.37 5.84 -7.34
C LEU A 105 20.89 5.95 -7.40
N ALA A 106 21.61 5.23 -6.53
CA ALA A 106 23.06 5.17 -6.49
C ALA A 106 23.69 4.33 -7.62
N GLY A 107 22.89 3.63 -8.42
CA GLY A 107 23.38 2.75 -9.49
C GLY A 107 24.01 1.45 -8.98
N LYS A 108 23.71 1.05 -7.73
CA LYS A 108 24.17 -0.21 -7.11
C LYS A 108 23.25 -1.36 -7.53
N ILE A 109 23.25 -1.65 -8.83
CA ILE A 109 22.37 -2.66 -9.43
C ILE A 109 23.19 -3.79 -10.06
N ASP A 110 22.68 -5.01 -9.90
CA ASP A 110 23.18 -6.24 -10.51
C ASP A 110 21.99 -7.16 -10.80
N THR A 111 22.24 -8.35 -11.37
CA THR A 111 21.16 -9.29 -11.74
C THR A 111 20.34 -9.81 -10.56
N GLY A 112 20.88 -9.74 -9.33
CA GLY A 112 20.18 -10.10 -8.10
C GLY A 112 19.48 -8.93 -7.41
N TYR A 113 19.61 -7.70 -7.92
CA TYR A 113 19.03 -6.50 -7.32
C TYR A 113 17.54 -6.65 -7.08
N LEU A 114 16.77 -7.08 -8.09
CA LEU A 114 15.32 -7.17 -7.99
C LEU A 114 14.89 -8.17 -6.89
N SER A 115 15.56 -9.31 -6.79
CA SER A 115 15.28 -10.31 -5.74
C SER A 115 15.53 -9.75 -4.35
N ARG A 116 16.63 -9.01 -4.14
CA ARG A 116 16.93 -8.34 -2.87
C ARG A 116 15.91 -7.25 -2.56
N PHE A 117 15.56 -6.45 -3.56
CA PHE A 117 14.56 -5.39 -3.44
C PHE A 117 13.19 -5.95 -3.04
N LEU A 118 12.71 -7.00 -3.72
CA LEU A 118 11.43 -7.65 -3.41
C LEU A 118 11.43 -8.31 -2.03
N ALA A 119 12.55 -8.93 -1.60
CA ALA A 119 12.67 -9.49 -0.26
C ALA A 119 12.55 -8.40 0.83
N ALA A 120 13.30 -7.30 0.69
CA ALA A 120 13.24 -6.17 1.61
C ALA A 120 11.88 -5.47 1.60
N ARG A 121 11.24 -5.38 0.42
CA ARG A 121 9.89 -4.88 0.25
C ARG A 121 8.87 -5.76 0.99
N GLY A 122 8.94 -7.08 0.83
CA GLY A 122 8.07 -8.03 1.52
C GLY A 122 8.22 -7.99 3.04
N GLU A 123 9.45 -7.85 3.55
CA GLU A 123 9.70 -7.61 4.98
C GLU A 123 9.02 -6.34 5.49
N ARG A 124 9.15 -5.25 4.75
CA ARG A 124 8.52 -3.96 5.09
C ARG A 124 7.00 -4.06 5.12
N LEU A 125 6.40 -4.65 4.09
CA LEU A 125 4.94 -4.84 3.99
C LEU A 125 4.39 -5.71 5.12
N ARG A 126 5.11 -6.79 5.49
CA ARG A 126 4.73 -7.61 6.66
C ARG A 126 4.79 -6.80 7.95
N SER A 127 5.86 -6.03 8.17
CA SER A 127 5.98 -5.21 9.37
C SER A 127 4.87 -4.15 9.45
N ASP A 128 4.53 -3.52 8.32
CA ASP A 128 3.46 -2.52 8.27
C ASP A 128 2.09 -3.17 8.56
N ALA A 129 1.84 -4.38 8.06
CA ALA A 129 0.63 -5.15 8.34
C ALA A 129 0.51 -5.55 9.82
N ASP A 130 1.62 -5.93 10.46
CA ASP A 130 1.66 -6.26 11.89
C ASP A 130 1.34 -5.03 12.75
N LEU A 131 1.91 -3.87 12.40
CA LEU A 131 1.61 -2.60 13.07
C LEU A 131 0.13 -2.22 12.92
N LEU A 132 -0.41 -2.31 11.71
CA LEU A 132 -1.82 -2.00 11.46
C LEU A 132 -2.76 -2.95 12.22
N SER A 133 -2.42 -4.25 12.27
CA SER A 133 -3.19 -5.26 13.02
C SER A 133 -3.18 -4.97 14.51
N ARG A 134 -2.02 -4.55 15.05
CA ARG A 134 -1.88 -4.16 16.46
C ARG A 134 -2.71 -2.92 16.77
N ASP A 135 -2.64 -1.89 15.94
CA ASP A 135 -3.40 -0.65 16.14
C ASP A 135 -4.91 -0.89 16.04
N ALA A 136 -5.34 -1.70 15.06
CA ALA A 136 -6.74 -2.11 14.94
C ALA A 136 -7.21 -2.89 16.17
N ALA A 137 -6.39 -3.81 16.72
CA ALA A 137 -6.71 -4.54 17.94
C ALA A 137 -6.80 -3.63 19.17
N LEU A 138 -5.90 -2.64 19.30
CA LEU A 138 -5.93 -1.66 20.38
C LEU A 138 -7.18 -0.76 20.30
N ILE A 139 -7.51 -0.28 19.10
CA ILE A 139 -8.73 0.51 18.86
C ILE A 139 -9.97 -0.32 19.19
N ALA A 140 -10.06 -1.55 18.70
CA ALA A 140 -11.18 -2.45 18.98
C ALA A 140 -11.32 -2.75 20.49
N ALA A 141 -10.22 -3.02 21.19
CA ALA A 141 -10.23 -3.26 22.64
C ALA A 141 -10.66 -2.02 23.43
N ALA A 142 -10.21 -0.83 23.03
CA ALA A 142 -10.62 0.43 23.65
C ALA A 142 -12.12 0.71 23.43
N LEU A 143 -12.62 0.50 22.22
CA LEU A 143 -14.05 0.63 21.90
C LEU A 143 -14.89 -0.37 22.70
N PHE A 144 -14.47 -1.63 22.78
CA PHE A 144 -15.15 -2.65 23.57
C PHE A 144 -15.16 -2.32 25.07
N ALA A 145 -14.04 -1.86 25.63
CA ALA A 145 -13.98 -1.45 27.03
C ALA A 145 -14.85 -0.21 27.31
N ALA A 146 -14.99 0.71 26.35
CA ALA A 146 -15.88 1.86 26.45
C ALA A 146 -17.36 1.44 26.39
N SER A 147 -17.73 0.53 25.47
CA SER A 147 -19.11 0.03 25.37
C SER A 147 -19.53 -0.75 26.63
N GLU A 148 -18.63 -1.54 27.22
CA GLU A 148 -18.89 -2.25 28.48
C GLU A 148 -19.09 -1.30 29.67
N ARG A 149 -18.39 -0.15 29.68
CA ARG A 149 -18.58 0.88 30.71
C ARG A 149 -19.93 1.59 30.57
N GLU A 150 -20.37 1.86 29.35
CA GLU A 150 -21.69 2.45 29.07
C GLU A 150 -22.81 1.46 29.38
N SER A 151 -22.60 0.17 29.12
CA SER A 151 -23.52 -0.92 29.47
C SER A 151 -23.61 -1.16 30.99
N ARG A 152 -22.52 -0.86 31.73
CA ARG A 152 -22.49 -0.81 33.20
C ARG A 152 -22.97 0.54 33.70
N GLU A 153 -24.26 0.84 33.52
CA GLU A 153 -24.87 1.82 34.42
C GLU A 153 -24.73 1.32 35.87
N PRO A 154 -24.31 2.17 36.83
CA PRO A 154 -24.30 1.77 38.22
C PRO A 154 -25.74 1.39 38.60
N ALA A 155 -25.92 0.16 39.09
CA ALA A 155 -27.21 -0.27 39.62
C ALA A 155 -27.73 0.82 40.57
N PRO A 156 -29.02 1.22 40.47
CA PRO A 156 -29.55 2.28 41.33
C PRO A 156 -29.23 1.93 42.78
N ALA A 157 -28.61 2.87 43.49
CA ALA A 157 -28.17 2.66 44.86
C ALA A 157 -29.35 2.11 45.67
N THR A 158 -29.27 0.83 46.06
CA THR A 158 -30.34 0.22 46.85
C THR A 158 -30.43 1.00 48.15
N PRO A 159 -31.57 1.64 48.48
CA PRO A 159 -31.70 2.33 49.76
C PRO A 159 -31.39 1.32 50.88
N PRO A 160 -30.67 1.74 51.94
CA PRO A 160 -30.23 0.81 52.97
C PRO A 160 -31.43 0.04 53.52
N SER A 161 -31.35 -1.29 53.50
CA SER A 161 -32.47 -2.11 53.96
C SER A 161 -32.75 -1.80 55.44
N MET A 162 -33.98 -1.37 55.72
CA MET A 162 -34.47 -1.04 57.06
C MET A 162 -34.24 -2.22 58.04
N TRP A 163 -34.36 -3.46 57.54
CA TRP A 163 -34.09 -4.68 58.32
C TRP A 163 -32.59 -4.89 58.64
N LYS A 164 -31.68 -4.57 57.72
CA LYS A 164 -30.23 -4.61 57.99
C LYS A 164 -29.79 -3.49 58.93
N TRP A 165 -30.54 -2.40 59.02
CA TRP A 165 -30.30 -1.29 59.95
C TRP A 165 -30.84 -1.63 61.34
N GLN A 166 -32.10 -2.10 61.44
CA GLN A 166 -32.69 -2.57 62.69
C GLN A 166 -31.92 -3.74 63.31
N GLY A 167 -31.42 -4.68 62.52
CA GLY A 167 -30.58 -5.78 63.02
C GLY A 167 -29.23 -5.30 63.59
N ARG A 168 -28.69 -4.18 63.08
CA ARG A 168 -27.47 -3.55 63.63
C ARG A 168 -27.76 -2.78 64.91
N VAL A 169 -28.87 -2.04 64.97
CA VAL A 169 -29.33 -1.32 66.16
C VAL A 169 -29.63 -2.30 67.29
N PHE A 170 -30.34 -3.39 67.01
CA PHE A 170 -30.66 -4.41 68.00
C PHE A 170 -29.40 -5.07 68.59
N ARG A 171 -28.38 -5.34 67.75
CA ARG A 171 -27.09 -5.92 68.17
C ARG A 171 -26.25 -4.96 69.01
N LEU A 172 -26.46 -3.65 68.88
CA LEU A 172 -25.85 -2.60 69.70
C LEU A 172 -26.56 -2.43 71.05
N MET A 173 -27.89 -2.59 71.06
CA MET A 173 -28.71 -2.48 72.29
C MET A 173 -28.69 -3.74 73.15
N SER A 174 -28.31 -4.90 72.60
CA SER A 174 -28.20 -6.18 73.33
C SER A 174 -26.85 -6.39 74.04
N ARG A 175 -26.07 -5.33 74.28
CA ARG A 175 -24.77 -5.35 74.99
C ARG A 175 -24.73 -4.42 76.22
N LEU A 176 -25.89 -3.93 76.66
CA LEU A 176 -26.14 -3.32 77.97
C LEU A 176 -27.00 -4.28 78.80
#